data_AF-A0A4R4WM68-F1
#
_entry.id   AF-A0A4R4WM68-F1
#
_cell.length_a   1.000
_cell.length_b   1.000
_cell.length_c   1.000
_cell.angle_alpha   90.00
_cell.angle_beta   90.00
_cell.angle_gamma   90.00
#
_symmetry.space_group_name_H-M   'P 1'
#
loop_
_entity.id
_entity.type
_entity.pdbx_description
1 polymer ?
#
loop_
_entity_poly.entity_id
_entity_poly.type
_entity_poly.pdbx_seq_one_letter_code
_entity_poly.pdbx_strand_id
1 'polypeptide(L)'
;MVRASATLVFDYRNFGESDGEPRQLVDIDGQQDDLRAAVAFARGHEHVDPGQVMIWGNSLGGGHAVSVAADDPAIVAAVAQIPFNGFPKRVEGRSVGQTLRLQAAILWDAVRGKLGLSPYYIPMVGKPGELAVTVTAEADQHIRTLTGEHGTALWRNSVAPRAFLDMARYRPGDAAERLSMPLLVCIAADDRETPQETTRALADRAPRGELRIYPGTHFSFYNDPENREHVLTDQIAFLRRHLPAS
;
A
#
# COMPACT_ATOMS: atom_id res chain seq x y z
N MET A 1 18.09 -0.40 28.38
CA MET A 1 16.65 -0.08 28.33
C MET A 1 16.06 -0.72 27.09
N VAL A 2 15.05 -1.57 27.22
CA VAL A 2 14.25 -2.05 26.08
C VAL A 2 13.34 -0.89 25.67
N ARG A 3 13.53 -0.33 24.47
CA ARG A 3 12.58 0.65 23.92
C ARG A 3 11.38 -0.14 23.38
N ALA A 4 10.22 0.01 24.03
CA ALA A 4 8.96 -0.55 23.53
C ALA A 4 8.43 0.35 22.40
N SER A 5 7.92 -0.26 21.34
CA SER A 5 7.24 0.44 20.24
C SER A 5 5.76 0.09 20.29
N ALA A 6 4.89 1.11 20.26
CA ALA A 6 3.47 0.91 20.00
C ALA A 6 3.22 0.93 18.50
N THR A 7 2.30 0.09 18.01
CA THR A 7 1.89 0.07 16.61
C THR A 7 0.39 0.27 16.50
N LEU A 8 -0.02 1.20 15.64
CA LEU A 8 -1.41 1.40 15.27
C LEU A 8 -1.63 0.80 13.88
N VAL A 9 -2.60 -0.11 13.78
CA VAL A 9 -3.09 -0.67 12.52
C VAL A 9 -4.58 -0.38 12.45
N PHE A 10 -5.06 0.05 11.30
CA PHE A 10 -6.45 0.45 11.09
C PHE A 10 -6.90 0.06 9.68
N ASP A 11 -8.21 -0.05 9.50
CA ASP A 11 -8.82 -0.21 8.18
C ASP A 11 -9.10 1.15 7.54
N TYR A 12 -8.77 1.32 6.27
CA TYR A 12 -9.17 2.51 5.52
C TYR A 12 -10.69 2.59 5.36
N ARG A 13 -11.23 3.79 5.15
CA ARG A 13 -12.63 3.99 4.76
C ARG A 13 -13.04 3.02 3.65
N ASN A 14 -14.28 2.54 3.68
CA ASN A 14 -14.86 1.58 2.73
C ASN A 14 -14.34 0.12 2.85
N PHE A 15 -13.39 -0.16 3.75
CA PHE A 15 -12.79 -1.49 3.96
C PHE A 15 -12.91 -1.96 5.40
N GLY A 16 -12.81 -3.28 5.59
CA GLY A 16 -12.80 -3.96 6.89
C GLY A 16 -13.90 -3.47 7.85
N GLU A 17 -13.50 -3.11 9.06
CA GLU A 17 -14.37 -2.61 10.14
C GLU A 17 -14.68 -1.12 10.03
N SER A 18 -13.87 -0.38 9.28
CA SER A 18 -14.07 1.06 9.12
C SER A 18 -15.30 1.37 8.29
N ASP A 19 -15.96 2.47 8.64
CA ASP A 19 -17.13 3.00 7.95
C ASP A 19 -16.82 3.42 6.50
N GLY A 20 -17.86 3.79 5.76
CA GLY A 20 -17.76 4.37 4.42
C GLY A 20 -18.51 3.57 3.37
N GLU A 21 -19.15 4.30 2.47
CA GLU A 21 -19.85 3.78 1.30
C GLU A 21 -19.46 4.57 0.04
N PRO A 22 -19.35 3.90 -1.13
CA PRO A 22 -19.59 2.47 -1.30
C PRO A 22 -18.43 1.59 -0.81
N ARG A 23 -18.72 0.42 -0.23
CA ARG A 23 -17.69 -0.56 0.17
C ARG A 23 -16.74 -0.92 -0.97
N GLN A 24 -15.51 -1.32 -0.65
CA GLN A 24 -14.51 -1.82 -1.62
C GLN A 24 -14.13 -0.80 -2.72
N LEU A 25 -14.28 0.48 -2.43
CA LEU A 25 -13.79 1.57 -3.27
C LEU A 25 -12.55 2.19 -2.62
N VAL A 26 -11.42 2.08 -3.32
CA VAL A 26 -10.21 2.83 -2.99
C VAL A 26 -10.44 4.31 -3.32
N ASP A 27 -10.24 5.17 -2.34
CA ASP A 27 -10.35 6.63 -2.41
C ASP A 27 -8.98 7.22 -2.02
N ILE A 28 -8.17 7.65 -2.99
CA ILE A 28 -6.75 7.99 -2.75
C ILE A 28 -6.59 9.19 -1.83
N ASP A 29 -7.40 10.23 -2.01
CA ASP A 29 -7.32 11.43 -1.17
C ASP A 29 -7.92 11.12 0.20
N GLY A 30 -9.06 10.43 0.23
CA GLY A 30 -9.68 10.00 1.47
C GLY A 30 -8.80 9.09 2.33
N GLN A 31 -8.11 8.14 1.72
CA GLN A 31 -7.21 7.24 2.44
C GLN A 31 -5.97 7.98 2.98
N GLN A 32 -5.48 9.00 2.28
CA GLN A 32 -4.44 9.87 2.85
C GLN A 32 -4.97 10.66 4.05
N ASP A 33 -6.22 11.13 4.00
CA ASP A 33 -6.86 11.79 5.16
C ASP A 33 -7.05 10.82 6.33
N ASP A 34 -7.43 9.58 6.08
CA ASP A 34 -7.55 8.55 7.13
C ASP A 34 -6.19 8.28 7.78
N LEU A 35 -5.12 8.22 6.99
CA LEU A 35 -3.76 8.05 7.51
C LEU A 35 -3.27 9.27 8.31
N ARG A 36 -3.60 10.50 7.87
CA ARG A 36 -3.37 11.72 8.66
C ARG A 36 -4.15 11.67 9.98
N ALA A 37 -5.39 11.21 9.98
CA ALA A 37 -6.20 11.06 11.18
C ALA A 37 -5.62 9.99 12.13
N ALA A 38 -5.12 8.88 11.62
CA ALA A 38 -4.43 7.85 12.40
C ALA A 38 -3.15 8.39 13.05
N VAL A 39 -2.35 9.19 12.32
CA VAL A 39 -1.18 9.89 12.88
C VAL A 39 -1.58 10.86 13.99
N ALA A 40 -2.63 11.66 13.78
CA ALA A 40 -3.14 12.58 14.79
C ALA A 40 -3.63 11.85 16.04
N PHE A 41 -4.36 10.74 15.88
CA PHE A 41 -4.79 9.87 16.97
C PHE A 41 -3.59 9.31 17.75
N ALA A 42 -2.59 8.77 17.06
CA ALA A 42 -1.40 8.22 17.69
C ALA A 42 -0.65 9.29 18.52
N ARG A 43 -0.49 10.51 17.99
CA ARG A 43 0.13 11.63 18.72
C ARG A 43 -0.66 12.10 19.95
N GLY A 44 -1.98 11.91 19.95
CA GLY A 44 -2.85 12.26 21.08
C GLY A 44 -2.95 11.17 22.16
N HIS A 45 -2.38 9.99 21.93
CA HIS A 45 -2.50 8.86 22.85
C HIS A 45 -1.55 9.02 24.05
N GLU A 46 -2.05 8.81 25.28
CA GLU A 46 -1.33 9.09 26.54
C GLU A 46 -0.01 8.31 26.73
N HIS A 47 0.15 7.21 26.00
CA HIS A 47 1.33 6.33 26.05
C HIS A 47 2.26 6.49 24.84
N VAL A 48 2.05 7.52 24.01
CA VAL A 48 2.86 7.79 22.82
C VAL A 48 3.50 9.16 22.96
N ASP A 49 4.81 9.25 22.74
CA ASP A 49 5.47 10.53 22.59
C ASP A 49 5.15 11.09 21.19
N PRO A 50 4.44 12.24 21.07
CA PRO A 50 4.07 12.81 19.78
C PRO A 50 5.29 13.17 18.91
N GLY A 51 6.46 13.40 19.53
CA GLY A 51 7.72 13.68 18.85
C GLY A 51 8.46 12.44 18.35
N GLN A 52 7.91 11.23 18.52
CA GLN A 52 8.53 9.96 18.10
C GLN A 52 7.67 9.17 17.11
N VAL A 53 6.69 9.80 16.47
CA VAL A 53 5.77 9.12 15.53
C VAL A 53 6.45 8.89 14.18
N MET A 54 6.50 7.62 13.78
CA MET A 54 6.97 7.13 12.48
C MET A 54 5.80 6.63 11.65
N ILE A 55 5.95 6.62 10.34
CA ILE A 55 4.93 6.08 9.42
C ILE A 55 5.46 4.88 8.68
N TRP A 56 4.62 3.87 8.52
CA TRP A 56 4.93 2.66 7.79
C TRP A 56 3.77 2.34 6.84
N GLY A 57 4.11 1.90 5.64
CA GLY A 57 3.10 1.53 4.66
C GLY A 57 3.57 0.42 3.73
N ASN A 58 2.63 -0.42 3.33
CA ASN A 58 2.86 -1.54 2.43
C ASN A 58 2.02 -1.40 1.15
N SER A 59 2.60 -1.70 -0.01
CA SER A 59 1.92 -1.60 -1.30
C SER A 59 1.33 -0.20 -1.52
N LEU A 60 0.04 -0.07 -1.85
CA LEU A 60 -0.63 1.23 -1.95
C LEU A 60 -0.43 2.08 -0.67
N GLY A 61 -0.48 1.45 0.49
CA GLY A 61 -0.18 2.08 1.78
C GLY A 61 1.24 2.64 1.87
N GLY A 62 2.22 2.04 1.20
CA GLY A 62 3.59 2.57 1.11
C GLY A 62 3.65 3.87 0.31
N GLY A 63 2.85 3.98 -0.75
CA GLY A 63 2.65 5.25 -1.47
C GLY A 63 1.99 6.31 -0.59
N HIS A 64 0.98 5.92 0.21
CA HIS A 64 0.35 6.81 1.20
C HIS A 64 1.31 7.25 2.30
N ALA A 65 2.14 6.35 2.84
CA ALA A 65 3.14 6.69 3.85
C ALA A 65 4.11 7.77 3.35
N VAL A 66 4.60 7.65 2.12
CA VAL A 66 5.44 8.68 1.48
C VAL A 66 4.67 9.99 1.29
N SER A 67 3.45 9.92 0.74
CA SER A 67 2.69 11.13 0.40
C SER A 67 2.25 11.91 1.64
N VAL A 68 1.79 11.22 2.69
CA VAL A 68 1.38 11.84 3.96
C VAL A 68 2.59 12.38 4.72
N ALA A 69 3.72 11.66 4.76
CA ALA A 69 4.92 12.16 5.41
C ALA A 69 5.50 13.41 4.75
N ALA A 70 5.37 13.55 3.43
CA ALA A 70 5.83 14.74 2.72
C ALA A 70 5.12 16.03 3.16
N ASP A 71 3.90 15.93 3.69
CA ASP A 71 3.11 17.06 4.16
C ASP A 71 3.17 17.23 5.69
N ASP A 72 3.90 16.37 6.41
CA ASP A 72 4.02 16.37 7.87
C ASP A 72 5.48 16.28 8.32
N PRO A 73 6.16 17.44 8.51
CA PRO A 73 7.57 17.47 8.89
C PRO A 73 7.85 16.98 10.32
N ALA A 74 6.81 16.73 11.14
CA ALA A 74 6.96 16.20 12.49
C ALA A 74 6.99 14.65 12.52
N ILE A 75 6.80 13.98 11.37
CA ILE A 75 7.06 12.53 11.27
C ILE A 75 8.58 12.31 11.27
N VAL A 76 9.07 11.43 12.15
CA VAL A 76 10.52 11.27 12.38
C VAL A 76 11.20 10.37 11.36
N ALA A 77 10.48 9.41 10.78
CA ALA A 77 10.94 8.52 9.73
C ALA A 77 9.77 7.86 9.01
N ALA A 78 9.98 7.48 7.74
CA ALA A 78 9.00 6.76 6.92
C ALA A 78 9.58 5.43 6.41
N VAL A 79 8.75 4.39 6.36
CA VAL A 79 9.08 3.10 5.75
C VAL A 79 8.02 2.76 4.70
N ALA A 80 8.48 2.46 3.49
CA ALA A 80 7.66 2.09 2.34
C ALA A 80 8.05 0.68 1.88
N GLN A 81 7.23 -0.31 2.21
CA GLN A 81 7.42 -1.70 1.82
C GLN A 81 6.66 -2.01 0.53
N ILE A 82 7.35 -2.60 -0.45
CA ILE A 82 6.83 -2.95 -1.79
C ILE A 82 5.86 -1.88 -2.34
N PRO A 83 6.22 -0.59 -2.27
CA PRO A 83 5.23 0.49 -2.35
C PRO A 83 4.67 0.69 -3.75
N PHE A 84 3.44 1.16 -3.84
CA PHE A 84 2.90 1.66 -5.11
C PHE A 84 3.55 3.00 -5.49
N ASN A 85 4.09 3.11 -6.71
CA ASN A 85 4.52 4.39 -7.30
C ASN A 85 4.09 4.53 -8.78
N GLY A 86 2.93 3.98 -9.11
CA GLY A 86 2.40 3.92 -10.47
C GLY A 86 2.23 2.50 -10.99
N PHE A 87 1.42 2.36 -12.04
CA PHE A 87 1.15 1.05 -12.63
C PHE A 87 2.32 0.57 -13.50
N PRO A 88 2.56 -0.76 -13.56
CA PRO A 88 3.48 -1.34 -14.52
C PRO A 88 3.03 -1.04 -15.96
N LYS A 89 3.99 -0.84 -16.87
CA LYS A 89 3.71 -0.64 -18.31
C LYS A 89 3.03 -1.85 -18.96
N ARG A 90 3.24 -3.04 -18.40
CA ARG A 90 2.66 -4.32 -18.84
C ARG A 90 2.36 -5.17 -17.62
N VAL A 91 1.20 -5.82 -17.65
CA VAL A 91 0.82 -6.82 -16.63
C VAL A 91 0.97 -8.20 -17.27
N GLU A 92 1.80 -9.04 -16.67
CA GLU A 92 2.04 -10.41 -17.14
C GLU A 92 0.76 -11.25 -17.06
N GLY A 93 0.58 -12.20 -17.99
CA GLY A 93 -0.61 -13.03 -18.05
C GLY A 93 -1.89 -12.33 -18.53
N ARG A 94 -1.85 -11.02 -18.84
CA ARG A 94 -2.99 -10.27 -19.37
C ARG A 94 -2.91 -10.09 -20.88
N SER A 95 -3.87 -10.66 -21.61
CA SER A 95 -4.06 -10.43 -23.04
C SER A 95 -4.59 -9.02 -23.34
N VAL A 96 -4.42 -8.55 -24.59
CA VAL A 96 -5.00 -7.27 -25.06
C VAL A 96 -6.51 -7.23 -24.85
N GLY A 97 -7.20 -8.34 -25.14
CA GLY A 97 -8.65 -8.44 -24.93
C GLY A 97 -9.06 -8.27 -23.47
N GLN A 98 -8.31 -8.87 -22.52
CA GLN A 98 -8.55 -8.68 -21.09
C GLN A 98 -8.27 -7.25 -20.65
N THR A 99 -7.21 -6.62 -21.16
CA THR A 99 -6.92 -5.20 -20.90
C THR A 99 -8.08 -4.30 -21.36
N LEU A 100 -8.60 -4.51 -22.57
CA LEU A 100 -9.75 -3.74 -23.08
C LEU A 100 -11.01 -3.96 -22.23
N ARG A 101 -11.28 -5.20 -21.79
CA ARG A 101 -12.41 -5.50 -20.89
C ARG A 101 -12.26 -4.82 -19.54
N LEU A 102 -11.04 -4.75 -18.99
CA LEU A 102 -10.76 -4.03 -17.75
C LEU A 102 -10.97 -2.53 -17.92
N GLN A 103 -10.47 -1.94 -19.01
CA GLN A 103 -10.72 -0.53 -19.28
C GLN A 103 -12.21 -0.22 -19.45
N ALA A 104 -12.96 -1.09 -20.14
CA ALA A 104 -14.40 -0.95 -20.24
C ALA A 104 -15.10 -1.03 -18.86
N ALA A 105 -14.68 -1.95 -18.00
CA ALA A 105 -15.20 -2.07 -16.63
C ALA A 105 -14.89 -0.82 -15.77
N ILE A 106 -13.67 -0.29 -15.86
CA ILE A 106 -13.26 0.96 -15.19
C ILE A 106 -14.16 2.12 -15.62
N LEU A 107 -14.32 2.31 -16.93
CA LEU A 107 -15.12 3.40 -17.48
C LEU A 107 -16.60 3.23 -17.15
N TRP A 108 -17.12 2.00 -17.20
CA TRP A 108 -18.49 1.69 -16.84
C TRP A 108 -18.76 2.01 -15.37
N ASP A 109 -17.90 1.56 -14.46
CA ASP A 109 -18.03 1.87 -13.03
C ASP A 109 -17.89 3.36 -12.74
N ALA A 110 -17.03 4.07 -13.48
CA ALA A 110 -16.91 5.53 -13.36
C ALA A 110 -18.21 6.26 -13.77
N VAL A 111 -18.88 5.82 -14.85
CA VAL A 111 -20.20 6.35 -15.25
C VAL A 111 -21.25 6.04 -14.18
N ARG A 112 -21.29 4.81 -13.65
CA ARG A 112 -22.20 4.43 -12.57
C ARG A 112 -22.01 5.30 -11.32
N GLY A 113 -20.76 5.52 -10.92
CA GLY A 113 -20.41 6.39 -9.80
C GLY A 113 -20.92 7.82 -10.00
N LYS A 114 -20.74 8.40 -11.20
CA LYS A 114 -21.28 9.74 -11.54
C LYS A 114 -22.80 9.81 -11.51
N LEU A 115 -23.49 8.70 -11.77
CA LEU A 115 -24.95 8.60 -11.72
C LEU A 115 -25.49 8.24 -10.33
N GLY A 116 -24.64 8.11 -9.31
CA GLY A 116 -25.04 7.69 -7.96
C GLY A 116 -25.51 6.24 -7.86
N LEU A 117 -25.17 5.41 -8.85
CA LEU A 117 -25.51 3.99 -8.85
C LEU A 117 -24.51 3.17 -8.04
N SER A 118 -24.93 2.00 -7.58
CA SER A 118 -24.04 1.04 -6.90
C SER A 118 -22.83 0.68 -7.80
N PRO A 119 -21.61 0.51 -7.24
CA PRO A 119 -20.46 0.20 -8.07
C PRO A 119 -20.60 -1.10 -8.84
N TYR A 120 -19.98 -1.14 -10.02
CA TYR A 120 -19.73 -2.37 -10.73
C TYR A 120 -18.42 -2.97 -10.22
N TYR A 121 -18.52 -4.02 -9.40
CA TYR A 121 -17.35 -4.65 -8.80
C TYR A 121 -16.71 -5.69 -9.72
N ILE A 122 -15.39 -5.80 -9.62
CA ILE A 122 -14.61 -6.92 -10.17
C ILE A 122 -13.78 -7.58 -9.05
N PRO A 123 -13.39 -8.86 -9.18
CA PRO A 123 -12.47 -9.49 -8.24
C PRO A 123 -11.10 -8.79 -8.22
N MET A 124 -10.49 -8.71 -7.03
CA MET A 124 -9.09 -8.29 -6.91
C MET A 124 -8.17 -9.39 -7.44
N VAL A 125 -8.45 -10.65 -7.08
CA VAL A 125 -7.74 -11.82 -7.59
C VAL A 125 -8.70 -12.78 -8.25
N GLY A 126 -8.44 -13.11 -9.51
CA GLY A 126 -9.27 -14.02 -10.30
C GLY A 126 -8.48 -15.23 -10.79
N LYS A 127 -9.20 -16.17 -11.39
CA LYS A 127 -8.59 -17.30 -12.09
C LYS A 127 -8.09 -16.88 -13.49
N PRO A 128 -7.16 -17.63 -14.10
CA PRO A 128 -6.75 -17.40 -15.48
C PRO A 128 -7.97 -17.28 -16.43
N GLY A 129 -8.04 -16.17 -17.17
CA GLY A 129 -9.14 -15.87 -18.09
C GLY A 129 -10.29 -15.06 -17.51
N GLU A 130 -10.38 -14.92 -16.18
CA GLU A 130 -11.36 -14.04 -15.53
C GLU A 130 -10.97 -12.56 -15.66
N LEU A 131 -11.96 -11.68 -15.51
CA LEU A 131 -11.74 -10.24 -15.43
C LEU A 131 -11.44 -9.87 -13.97
N ALA A 132 -10.17 -9.73 -13.62
CA ALA A 132 -9.70 -9.37 -12.29
C ALA A 132 -8.49 -8.45 -12.32
N VAL A 133 -8.14 -7.86 -11.17
CA VAL A 133 -6.99 -6.94 -11.04
C VAL A 133 -5.67 -7.68 -11.18
N THR A 134 -5.55 -8.87 -10.61
CA THR A 134 -4.45 -9.81 -10.89
C THR A 134 -5.01 -11.24 -10.98
N VAL A 135 -4.27 -12.12 -11.65
CA VAL A 135 -4.66 -13.53 -11.86
C VAL A 135 -3.50 -14.48 -11.61
N THR A 136 -2.48 -14.01 -10.87
CA THR A 136 -1.28 -14.79 -10.58
C THR A 136 -1.56 -15.84 -9.51
N ALA A 137 -0.88 -16.98 -9.61
CA ALA A 137 -1.02 -18.06 -8.63
C ALA A 137 -0.55 -17.62 -7.22
N GLU A 138 0.48 -16.78 -7.15
CA GLU A 138 0.97 -16.24 -5.88
C GLU A 138 -0.05 -15.34 -5.19
N ALA A 139 -0.77 -14.51 -5.95
CA ALA A 139 -1.84 -13.67 -5.41
C ALA A 139 -3.01 -14.51 -4.88
N ASP A 140 -3.38 -15.59 -5.59
CA ASP A 140 -4.41 -16.54 -5.14
C ASP A 140 -3.98 -17.25 -3.85
N GLN A 141 -2.73 -17.71 -3.79
CA GLN A 141 -2.16 -18.30 -2.58
C GLN A 141 -2.20 -17.32 -1.40
N HIS A 142 -1.78 -16.07 -1.60
CA HIS A 142 -1.78 -15.06 -0.56
C HIS A 142 -3.20 -14.76 -0.03
N ILE A 143 -4.20 -14.67 -0.90
CA ILE A 143 -5.58 -14.43 -0.44
C ILE A 143 -6.16 -15.61 0.34
N ARG A 144 -5.78 -16.84 -0.01
CA ARG A 144 -6.15 -18.01 0.80
C ARG A 144 -5.60 -17.93 2.22
N THR A 145 -4.44 -17.30 2.43
CA THR A 145 -3.93 -17.08 3.79
C THR A 145 -4.67 -15.95 4.50
N LEU A 146 -5.06 -14.87 3.79
CA LEU A 146 -5.83 -13.76 4.35
C LEU A 146 -7.27 -14.12 4.76
N THR A 147 -7.91 -15.02 4.02
CA THR A 147 -9.29 -15.46 4.30
C THR A 147 -9.40 -16.43 5.47
N GLY A 148 -8.26 -16.97 5.93
CA GLY A 148 -8.17 -17.96 6.99
C GLY A 148 -8.83 -19.30 6.64
N GLU A 149 -8.51 -20.36 7.39
CA GLU A 149 -9.16 -21.67 7.21
C GLU A 149 -10.63 -21.67 7.67
N HIS A 150 -11.08 -20.61 8.36
CA HIS A 150 -12.38 -20.56 9.05
C HIS A 150 -13.30 -19.41 8.60
N GLY A 151 -12.91 -18.61 7.59
CA GLY A 151 -13.82 -17.62 6.98
C GLY A 151 -14.29 -16.48 7.89
N THR A 152 -13.57 -16.19 8.97
CA THR A 152 -13.89 -15.10 9.91
C THR A 152 -13.32 -13.74 9.48
N ALA A 153 -12.55 -13.69 8.39
CA ALA A 153 -11.97 -12.46 7.88
C ALA A 153 -13.03 -11.56 7.23
N LEU A 154 -13.00 -10.25 7.54
CA LEU A 154 -13.82 -9.24 6.88
C LEU A 154 -13.34 -8.87 5.47
N TRP A 155 -12.19 -9.43 5.06
CA TRP A 155 -11.62 -9.23 3.74
C TRP A 155 -12.57 -9.75 2.64
N ARG A 156 -12.71 -8.98 1.56
CA ARG A 156 -13.57 -9.32 0.42
C ARG A 156 -12.75 -9.29 -0.87
N ASN A 157 -12.89 -10.33 -1.70
CA ASN A 157 -12.26 -10.37 -3.02
C ASN A 157 -13.03 -9.53 -4.04
N SER A 158 -13.08 -8.21 -3.84
CA SER A 158 -13.87 -7.31 -4.66
C SER A 158 -13.28 -5.91 -4.64
N VAL A 159 -13.36 -5.20 -5.77
CA VAL A 159 -12.95 -3.80 -5.86
C VAL A 159 -13.78 -3.07 -6.90
N ALA A 160 -14.13 -1.81 -6.61
CA ALA A 160 -14.72 -0.90 -7.57
C ALA A 160 -13.61 -0.37 -8.51
N PRO A 161 -13.60 -0.78 -9.80
CA PRO A 161 -12.47 -0.56 -10.69
C PRO A 161 -12.28 0.91 -11.07
N ARG A 162 -13.27 1.80 -10.85
CA ARG A 162 -13.08 3.23 -11.11
C ARG A 162 -11.92 3.84 -10.32
N ALA A 163 -11.56 3.27 -9.17
CA ALA A 163 -10.41 3.70 -8.37
C ALA A 163 -9.09 3.70 -9.16
N PHE A 164 -8.96 2.86 -10.19
CA PHE A 164 -7.77 2.83 -11.04
C PHE A 164 -7.54 4.14 -11.80
N LEU A 165 -8.58 4.95 -12.01
CA LEU A 165 -8.44 6.28 -12.60
C LEU A 165 -7.69 7.24 -11.68
N ASP A 166 -7.99 7.21 -10.37
CA ASP A 166 -7.31 8.03 -9.36
C ASP A 166 -5.90 7.50 -9.10
N MET A 167 -5.75 6.18 -8.93
CA MET A 167 -4.44 5.55 -8.79
C MET A 167 -3.51 5.84 -9.97
N ALA A 168 -4.02 5.93 -11.21
CA ALA A 168 -3.19 6.25 -12.39
C ALA A 168 -2.63 7.68 -12.36
N ARG A 169 -3.33 8.60 -11.66
CA ARG A 169 -2.92 9.98 -11.43
C ARG A 169 -2.07 10.16 -10.17
N TYR A 170 -2.07 9.18 -9.27
CA TYR A 170 -1.35 9.24 -8.01
C TYR A 170 0.17 9.17 -8.24
N ARG A 171 0.92 10.12 -7.65
CA ARG A 171 2.37 10.29 -7.82
C ARG A 171 3.13 10.38 -6.49
N PRO A 172 3.25 9.28 -5.72
CA PRO A 172 4.07 9.28 -4.49
C PRO A 172 5.52 9.71 -4.72
N GLY A 173 6.10 9.44 -5.89
CA GLY A 173 7.45 9.86 -6.27
C GLY A 173 7.68 11.38 -6.26
N ASP A 174 6.66 12.18 -6.55
CA ASP A 174 6.78 13.64 -6.49
C ASP A 174 6.69 14.15 -5.04
N ALA A 175 6.01 13.40 -4.15
CA ALA A 175 5.99 13.67 -2.73
C ALA A 175 7.33 13.30 -2.06
N ALA A 176 8.00 12.24 -2.51
CA ALA A 176 9.29 11.81 -1.99
C ALA A 176 10.35 12.93 -2.00
N GLU A 177 10.37 13.78 -3.04
CA GLU A 177 11.29 14.93 -3.15
C GLU A 177 11.14 15.96 -2.03
N ARG A 178 9.96 16.03 -1.42
CA ARG A 178 9.63 17.00 -0.36
C ARG A 178 9.85 16.45 1.04
N LEU A 179 10.22 15.18 1.19
CA LEU A 179 10.42 14.57 2.49
C LEU A 179 11.55 15.26 3.24
N SER A 180 11.25 15.72 4.45
CA SER A 180 12.26 16.27 5.35
C SER A 180 12.94 15.19 6.19
N MET A 181 12.33 14.01 6.37
CA MET A 181 12.75 12.87 7.20
C MET A 181 13.45 11.74 6.40
N PRO A 182 14.16 10.80 7.06
CA PRO A 182 14.67 9.60 6.40
C PRO A 182 13.53 8.71 5.88
N LEU A 183 13.73 8.13 4.69
CA LEU A 183 12.82 7.18 4.05
C LEU A 183 13.54 5.86 3.79
N LEU A 184 13.03 4.75 4.32
CA LEU A 184 13.44 3.41 3.89
C LEU A 184 12.45 2.86 2.87
N VAL A 185 12.96 2.46 1.71
CA VAL A 185 12.18 1.77 0.68
C VAL A 185 12.68 0.32 0.57
N CYS A 186 11.80 -0.63 0.86
CA CYS A 186 12.07 -2.06 0.73
C CYS A 186 11.35 -2.60 -0.51
N ILE A 187 12.07 -3.14 -1.49
CA ILE A 187 11.48 -3.68 -2.74
C ILE A 187 11.89 -5.13 -2.98
N ALA A 188 11.05 -5.88 -3.69
CA ALA A 188 11.40 -7.21 -4.19
C ALA A 188 12.08 -7.11 -5.57
N ALA A 189 13.12 -7.92 -5.80
CA ALA A 189 13.88 -7.93 -7.04
C ALA A 189 13.04 -8.35 -8.26
N ASP A 190 12.10 -9.28 -8.06
CA ASP A 190 11.24 -9.85 -9.09
C ASP A 190 9.77 -9.38 -8.96
N ASP A 191 9.55 -8.22 -8.34
CA ASP A 191 8.22 -7.65 -8.16
C ASP A 191 7.59 -7.24 -9.51
N ARG A 192 6.43 -7.82 -9.84
CA ARG A 192 5.63 -7.50 -11.04
C ARG A 192 4.37 -6.69 -10.74
N GLU A 193 3.97 -6.59 -9.47
CA GLU A 193 2.80 -5.83 -9.04
C GLU A 193 3.19 -4.36 -8.84
N THR A 194 4.34 -4.13 -8.21
CA THR A 194 4.97 -2.81 -8.00
C THR A 194 6.43 -2.84 -8.45
N PRO A 195 6.71 -2.78 -9.77
CA PRO A 195 8.04 -3.06 -10.30
C PRO A 195 9.11 -2.05 -9.87
N GLN A 196 10.33 -2.57 -9.69
CA GLN A 196 11.52 -1.80 -9.30
C GLN A 196 11.73 -0.54 -10.15
N GLU A 197 11.43 -0.59 -11.45
CA GLU A 197 11.60 0.53 -12.38
C GLU A 197 10.79 1.78 -11.97
N THR A 198 9.73 1.57 -11.20
CA THR A 198 8.90 2.66 -10.65
C THR A 198 9.18 2.90 -9.18
N THR A 199 9.35 1.86 -8.38
CA THR A 199 9.36 1.97 -6.91
C THR A 199 10.69 2.44 -6.35
N ARG A 200 11.81 2.10 -6.99
CA ARG A 200 13.14 2.63 -6.63
C ARG A 200 13.17 4.16 -6.61
N ALA A 201 12.42 4.81 -7.50
CA ALA A 201 12.39 6.26 -7.62
C ALA A 201 11.97 6.96 -6.31
N LEU A 202 11.24 6.28 -5.40
CA LEU A 202 10.90 6.83 -4.09
C LEU A 202 12.15 7.04 -3.23
N ALA A 203 13.08 6.09 -3.22
CA ALA A 203 14.34 6.22 -2.50
C ALA A 203 15.27 7.21 -3.20
N ASP A 204 15.40 7.08 -4.52
CA ASP A 204 16.33 7.91 -5.30
C ASP A 204 15.96 9.41 -5.27
N ARG A 205 14.67 9.75 -5.20
CA ARG A 205 14.19 11.14 -5.16
C ARG A 205 14.13 11.72 -3.75
N ALA A 206 14.06 10.89 -2.71
CA ALA A 206 14.02 11.36 -1.33
C ALA A 206 15.39 11.90 -0.91
N PRO A 207 15.49 13.12 -0.31
CA PRO A 207 16.78 13.68 0.12
C PRO A 207 17.57 12.80 1.09
N ARG A 208 16.87 11.94 1.83
CA ARG A 208 17.41 10.98 2.80
C ARG A 208 16.87 9.57 2.56
N GLY A 209 16.75 9.16 1.30
CA GLY A 209 16.26 7.85 0.90
C GLY A 209 17.31 6.73 1.06
N GLU A 210 16.87 5.61 1.63
CA GLU A 210 17.60 4.34 1.69
C GLU A 210 16.82 3.29 0.91
N LEU A 211 17.48 2.59 -0.02
CA LEU A 211 16.87 1.48 -0.75
C LEU A 211 17.43 0.14 -0.26
N ARG A 212 16.53 -0.83 -0.04
CA ARG A 212 16.85 -2.23 0.16
C ARG A 212 16.11 -3.09 -0.85
N ILE A 213 16.83 -4.01 -1.48
CA ILE A 213 16.30 -4.93 -2.48
C ILE A 213 16.43 -6.34 -1.92
N TYR A 214 15.32 -7.07 -1.93
CA TYR A 214 15.20 -8.41 -1.38
C TYR A 214 14.91 -9.41 -2.51
N PRO A 215 15.38 -10.66 -2.41
CA PRO A 215 15.04 -11.69 -3.38
C PRO A 215 13.53 -11.97 -3.40
N GLY A 216 13.03 -12.44 -4.54
CA GLY A 216 11.63 -12.86 -4.69
C GLY A 216 10.70 -11.79 -5.25
N THR A 217 9.40 -12.07 -5.15
CA THR A 217 8.31 -11.30 -5.76
C THR A 217 7.61 -10.41 -4.74
N HIS A 218 6.59 -9.66 -5.19
CA HIS A 218 5.69 -8.91 -4.30
C HIS A 218 5.15 -9.76 -3.15
N PHE A 219 4.84 -11.03 -3.43
CA PHE A 219 4.21 -11.93 -2.48
C PHE A 219 5.21 -12.63 -1.54
N SER A 220 6.50 -12.66 -1.90
CA SER A 220 7.56 -13.18 -1.03
C SER A 220 7.65 -12.44 0.31
N PHE A 221 7.28 -11.15 0.36
CA PHE A 221 7.22 -10.38 1.61
C PHE A 221 6.19 -10.90 2.62
N TYR A 222 5.20 -11.67 2.16
CA TYR A 222 4.17 -12.25 3.02
C TYR A 222 4.38 -13.74 3.26
N ASN A 223 4.75 -14.46 2.21
CA ASN A 223 4.69 -15.93 2.18
C ASN A 223 6.04 -16.61 2.44
N ASP A 224 7.16 -15.89 2.31
CA ASP A 224 8.50 -16.41 2.60
C ASP A 224 8.96 -15.95 4.00
N PRO A 225 9.03 -16.86 5.00
CA PRO A 225 9.41 -16.51 6.35
C PRO A 225 10.83 -15.95 6.49
N GLU A 226 11.79 -16.49 5.73
CA GLU A 226 13.19 -16.06 5.79
C GLU A 226 13.33 -14.65 5.23
N ASN A 227 12.71 -14.40 4.07
CA ASN A 227 12.70 -13.08 3.48
C ASN A 227 12.02 -12.06 4.40
N ARG A 228 10.89 -12.44 5.02
CA ARG A 228 10.18 -11.59 5.97
C ARG A 228 11.03 -11.26 7.20
N GLU A 229 11.78 -12.22 7.74
CA GLU A 229 12.69 -11.99 8.88
C GLU A 229 13.82 -11.02 8.53
N HIS A 230 14.41 -11.15 7.33
CA HIS A 230 15.42 -10.21 6.84
C HIS A 230 14.86 -8.79 6.67
N VAL A 231 13.69 -8.65 6.03
CA VAL A 231 13.01 -7.36 5.86
C VAL A 231 12.70 -6.72 7.21
N LEU A 232 12.13 -7.47 8.16
CA LEU A 232 11.80 -6.96 9.50
C LEU A 232 13.05 -6.52 10.26
N THR A 233 14.14 -7.28 10.17
CA THR A 233 15.41 -6.95 10.83
C THR A 233 15.93 -5.60 10.34
N ASP A 234 15.95 -5.38 9.03
CA ASP A 234 16.40 -4.12 8.43
C ASP A 234 15.48 -2.95 8.78
N GLN A 235 14.16 -3.13 8.70
CA GLN A 235 13.19 -2.09 9.05
C GLN A 235 13.30 -1.71 10.53
N ILE A 236 13.39 -2.68 11.44
CA ILE A 236 13.56 -2.42 12.88
C ILE A 236 14.88 -1.71 13.15
N ALA A 237 15.96 -2.11 12.47
CA ALA A 237 17.25 -1.44 12.58
C ALA A 237 17.16 0.02 12.13
N PHE A 238 16.53 0.28 10.98
CA PHE A 238 16.28 1.63 10.47
C PHE A 238 15.49 2.48 11.46
N LEU A 239 14.34 1.99 11.94
CA LEU A 239 13.51 2.71 12.91
C LEU A 239 14.29 3.02 14.19
N ARG A 240 15.04 2.05 14.74
CA ARG A 240 15.84 2.26 15.96
C ARG A 240 16.93 3.32 15.80
N ARG A 241 17.55 3.45 14.62
CA ARG A 241 18.56 4.49 14.36
C ARG A 241 17.97 5.90 14.33
N HIS A 242 16.67 6.03 14.03
CA HIS A 242 16.01 7.32 13.84
C HIS A 242 15.04 7.70 14.97
N LEU A 243 14.85 6.83 15.96
CA LEU A 243 14.14 7.20 17.19
C LEU A 243 14.95 8.27 17.94
N PRO A 244 14.39 9.45 18.22
CA PRO A 244 15.05 10.48 19.02
C PRO A 244 15.61 9.93 20.34
N ALA A 245 16.71 10.51 20.81
CA ALA A 245 17.14 10.29 22.19
C ALA A 245 16.18 11.06 23.11
N SER A 246 15.60 10.34 24.09
CA SER A 246 14.82 10.95 25.19
C SER A 246 15.71 11.80 26.08
#